data_AF-A0A1V5XVC2-F1
#
_entry.id   AF-A0A1V5XVC2-F1
#
_cell.length_a   1.000
_cell.length_b   1.000
_cell.length_c   1.000
_cell.angle_alpha   90.00
_cell.angle_beta   90.00
_cell.angle_gamma   90.00
#
_symmetry.space_group_name_H-M   'P 1'
#
loop_
_entity.id
_entity.type
_entity.pdbx_description
1 polymer ?
#
loop_
_entity_poly.entity_id
_entity_poly.type
_entity_poly.pdbx_seq_one_letter_code
_entity_poly.pdbx_strand_id
1 'polypeptide(L)'
;MNVVIGMTSLILGTDLSPEQREYLMTIRKSGESLLSIINDILDFSRIEREKIDLERQPFSLEICIRDALSFISSLAQEKGLKLNYISEDEFSETIEADQSRVRQVLVNLLSNAVKFTERGGIEVRSQVREKGDNRYEIYIKVRDSGIGISSEAMGRLFQPFSQADASTSRKYGGNGLGLAISKKLVELMEGRIWAESTPGKGSTFHFTFMAYKSQLPAQRPPTLVPPAIVPLQEHGGESAERSILLVEDNPVNQKMALLMLKKLGYRADKAANGREALAALETKSYDLILMDVQMPEMDGLEATREIRRRWPSRGPKIVALTAHAIAGDKEKCLQAGMDDYLCKPIDLDDLRAAVEKAFVK
;
A
#
# COMPACT_ATOMS: atom_id res chain seq x y z
N MET A 1 2.67 18.88 -3.76
CA MET A 1 1.89 18.35 -2.63
C MET A 1 2.70 17.48 -1.69
N ASN A 2 3.42 16.46 -2.17
CA ASN A 2 4.25 15.58 -1.34
C ASN A 2 5.22 16.35 -0.40
N VAL A 3 5.86 17.41 -0.90
CA VAL A 3 6.74 18.28 -0.10
C VAL A 3 6.02 18.96 1.07
N VAL A 4 4.79 19.44 0.85
CA VAL A 4 3.98 20.11 1.88
C VAL A 4 3.54 19.11 2.97
N ILE A 5 3.14 17.90 2.58
CA ILE A 5 2.80 16.81 3.51
C ILE A 5 4.04 16.36 4.30
N GLY A 6 5.20 16.25 3.63
CA GLY A 6 6.47 15.92 4.25
C GLY A 6 6.91 16.97 5.28
N MET A 7 6.88 18.25 4.91
CA MET A 7 7.25 19.36 5.81
C MET A 7 6.32 19.45 7.02
N THR A 8 5.00 19.32 6.83
CA THR A 8 4.06 19.31 7.97
C THR A 8 4.28 18.14 8.91
N SER A 9 4.64 16.96 8.39
CA SER A 9 4.99 15.78 9.21
C SER A 9 6.26 15.98 10.04
N LEU A 10 7.25 16.70 9.49
CA LEU A 10 8.47 17.06 10.22
C LEU A 10 8.21 18.04 11.36
N ILE A 11 7.38 19.07 11.12
CA ILE A 11 7.06 20.08 12.13
C ILE A 11 6.17 19.47 13.22
N LEU A 12 5.23 18.58 12.86
CA LEU A 12 4.42 17.85 13.86
C LEU A 12 5.23 16.95 14.80
N GLY A 13 6.49 16.65 14.46
CA GLY A 13 7.43 15.90 15.29
C GLY A 13 8.31 16.75 16.21
N THR A 14 8.13 18.07 16.25
CA THR A 14 8.83 18.98 17.17
C THR A 14 7.94 19.40 18.33
N ASP A 15 8.51 20.07 19.33
CA ASP A 15 7.72 20.70 20.39
C ASP A 15 6.88 21.84 19.80
N LEU A 16 5.56 21.68 19.88
CA LEU A 16 4.57 22.61 19.32
C LEU A 16 3.52 22.94 20.39
N SER A 17 2.99 24.15 20.33
CA SER A 17 1.78 24.46 21.09
C SER A 17 0.59 23.65 20.55
N PRO A 18 -0.45 23.39 21.38
CA PRO A 18 -1.66 22.69 20.93
C PRO A 18 -2.30 23.32 19.68
N GLU A 19 -2.33 24.65 19.62
CA GLU A 19 -2.90 25.43 18.51
C GLU A 19 -2.07 25.29 17.22
N GLN A 20 -0.73 25.36 17.32
CA GLN A 20 0.17 25.14 16.16
C GLN A 20 0.02 23.72 15.62
N ARG A 21 -0.10 22.73 16.51
CA ARG A 21 -0.31 21.33 16.14
C ARG A 21 -1.63 21.16 15.40
N GLU A 22 -2.70 21.80 15.84
CA GLU A 22 -4.01 21.78 15.18
C GLU A 22 -3.96 22.38 13.77
N TYR A 23 -3.31 23.53 13.60
CA TYR A 23 -3.13 24.14 12.28
C TYR A 23 -2.33 23.24 11.33
N LEU A 24 -1.24 22.63 11.81
CA LEU A 24 -0.43 21.72 11.01
C LEU A 24 -1.16 20.43 10.65
N MET A 25 -1.94 19.87 11.56
CA MET A 25 -2.82 18.73 11.25
C MET A 25 -3.85 19.10 10.18
N THR A 26 -4.43 20.30 10.25
CA THR A 26 -5.40 20.79 9.26
C THR A 26 -4.76 20.98 7.87
N ILE A 27 -3.56 21.59 7.81
CA ILE A 27 -2.80 21.74 6.57
C ILE A 27 -2.45 20.38 5.98
N ARG A 28 -1.97 19.44 6.81
CA ARG A 28 -1.61 18.09 6.36
C ARG A 28 -2.82 17.35 5.78
N LYS A 29 -3.94 17.31 6.52
CA LYS A 29 -5.18 16.67 6.08
C LYS A 29 -5.70 17.27 4.77
N SER A 30 -5.61 18.60 4.63
CA SER A 30 -5.97 19.30 3.40
C SER A 30 -5.03 18.94 2.24
N GLY A 31 -3.73 18.81 2.51
CA GLY A 31 -2.73 18.42 1.53
C GLY A 31 -2.88 16.98 1.04
N GLU A 32 -3.13 16.04 1.95
CA GLU A 32 -3.44 14.64 1.64
C GLU A 32 -4.73 14.55 0.80
N SER A 33 -5.76 15.31 1.17
CA SER A 33 -7.00 15.38 0.41
C SER A 33 -6.75 15.88 -1.01
N LEU A 34 -6.00 16.98 -1.18
CA LEU A 34 -5.66 17.54 -2.50
C LEU A 34 -4.84 16.58 -3.36
N LEU A 35 -3.86 15.88 -2.76
CA LEU A 35 -3.08 14.87 -3.46
C LEU A 35 -3.96 13.72 -3.95
N SER A 36 -4.92 13.27 -3.12
CA SER A 36 -5.93 12.29 -3.54
C SER A 36 -6.74 12.80 -4.73
N ILE A 37 -7.19 14.07 -4.73
CA ILE A 37 -7.93 14.63 -5.88
C ILE A 37 -7.08 14.62 -7.14
N ILE A 38 -5.82 15.04 -7.04
CA ILE A 38 -4.90 15.08 -8.18
C ILE A 38 -4.70 13.67 -8.74
N ASN A 39 -4.46 12.69 -7.86
CA ASN A 39 -4.30 11.30 -8.27
C ASN A 39 -5.59 10.76 -8.91
N ASP A 40 -6.76 11.03 -8.32
CA ASP A 40 -8.05 10.63 -8.89
C ASP A 40 -8.26 11.23 -10.30
N ILE A 41 -7.92 12.51 -10.50
CA ILE A 41 -8.05 13.18 -11.80
C ILE A 41 -7.06 12.59 -12.82
N LEU A 42 -5.82 12.33 -12.41
CA LEU A 42 -4.80 11.73 -13.27
C LEU A 42 -5.19 10.30 -13.66
N ASP A 43 -5.65 9.50 -12.69
CA ASP A 43 -6.16 8.16 -12.94
C ASP A 43 -7.34 8.20 -13.89
N PHE A 44 -8.34 9.06 -13.62
CA PHE A 44 -9.51 9.25 -14.48
C PHE A 44 -9.12 9.65 -15.92
N SER A 45 -8.19 10.60 -16.06
CA SER A 45 -7.67 11.04 -17.36
C SER A 45 -6.92 9.94 -18.12
N ARG A 46 -6.21 9.05 -17.39
CA ARG A 46 -5.52 7.90 -18.00
C ARG A 46 -6.51 6.85 -18.49
N ILE A 47 -7.56 6.54 -17.73
CA ILE A 47 -8.56 5.56 -18.15
C ILE A 47 -9.50 6.08 -19.24
N GLU A 48 -9.88 7.36 -19.26
CA GLU A 48 -10.63 7.95 -20.40
C GLU A 48 -9.86 7.91 -21.72
N ARG A 49 -8.52 7.83 -21.68
CA ARG A 49 -7.67 7.73 -22.87
C ARG A 49 -7.29 6.29 -23.24
N GLU A 50 -7.87 5.29 -22.58
CA GLU A 50 -7.53 3.86 -22.73
C GLU A 50 -6.03 3.56 -22.54
N LYS A 51 -5.30 4.42 -21.79
CA LYS A 51 -3.85 4.27 -21.57
C LYS A 51 -3.49 3.46 -20.33
N ILE A 52 -4.46 2.76 -19.74
CA ILE A 52 -4.19 1.88 -18.61
C ILE A 52 -3.96 0.48 -19.14
N ASP A 53 -2.70 0.05 -19.11
CA ASP A 53 -2.33 -1.35 -19.29
C ASP A 53 -2.68 -2.11 -18.01
N LEU A 54 -3.45 -3.20 -18.14
CA LEU A 54 -3.73 -4.10 -17.02
C LEU A 54 -2.51 -4.99 -16.75
N GLU A 55 -2.01 -4.95 -15.53
CA GLU A 55 -0.88 -5.78 -15.12
C GLU A 55 -1.40 -7.11 -14.57
N ARG A 56 -1.46 -8.16 -15.41
CA ARG A 56 -1.89 -9.50 -14.97
C ARG A 56 -0.78 -10.16 -14.16
N GLN A 57 -1.04 -10.42 -12.88
CA GLN A 57 -0.11 -11.11 -11.99
C GLN A 57 -0.83 -12.18 -11.17
N PRO A 58 -0.15 -13.28 -10.79
CA PRO A 58 -0.73 -14.31 -9.94
C PRO A 58 -0.83 -13.83 -8.50
N PHE A 59 -2.03 -13.90 -7.90
CA PHE A 59 -2.24 -13.58 -6.48
C PHE A 59 -3.37 -14.42 -5.85
N SER A 60 -3.39 -14.45 -4.52
CA SER A 60 -4.49 -15.04 -3.74
C SER A 60 -5.60 -14.01 -3.51
N LEU A 61 -6.80 -14.33 -3.96
CA LEU A 61 -7.98 -13.48 -3.76
C LEU A 61 -8.25 -13.22 -2.28
N GLU A 62 -8.13 -14.26 -1.46
CA GLU A 62 -8.38 -14.16 -0.02
C GLU A 62 -7.43 -13.17 0.66
N ILE A 63 -6.14 -13.25 0.34
CA ILE A 63 -5.12 -12.35 0.88
C ILE A 63 -5.40 -10.92 0.42
N CYS A 64 -5.69 -10.71 -0.86
CA CYS A 64 -6.00 -9.39 -1.39
C CYS A 64 -7.21 -8.74 -0.68
N ILE A 65 -8.24 -9.51 -0.35
CA ILE A 65 -9.41 -9.00 0.38
C ILE A 65 -9.06 -8.71 1.85
N ARG A 66 -8.30 -9.61 2.50
CA ARG A 66 -7.84 -9.41 3.88
C ARG A 66 -6.95 -8.18 4.03
N ASP A 67 -6.06 -7.91 3.07
CA ASP A 67 -5.22 -6.71 3.06
C ASP A 67 -6.04 -5.44 2.88
N ALA A 68 -7.07 -5.46 2.03
CA ALA A 68 -7.98 -4.33 1.87
C ALA A 68 -8.77 -4.05 3.17
N LEU A 69 -9.14 -5.11 3.90
CA LEU A 69 -9.82 -5.01 5.20
C LEU A 69 -8.87 -4.56 6.32
N SER A 70 -7.62 -4.97 6.33
CA SER A 70 -6.64 -4.49 7.31
C SER A 70 -6.41 -2.99 7.17
N PHE A 71 -6.39 -2.48 5.93
CA PHE A 71 -6.22 -1.05 5.65
C PHE A 71 -7.32 -0.17 6.28
N ILE A 72 -8.57 -0.64 6.28
CA ILE A 72 -9.72 0.12 6.84
C ILE A 72 -10.03 -0.24 8.30
N SER A 73 -9.31 -1.21 8.88
CA SER A 73 -9.58 -1.75 10.21
C SER A 73 -9.48 -0.69 11.31
N SER A 74 -8.43 0.14 11.30
CA SER A 74 -8.25 1.22 12.27
C SER A 74 -9.41 2.21 12.23
N LEU A 75 -9.82 2.62 11.02
CA LEU A 75 -10.91 3.58 10.83
C LEU A 75 -12.27 2.99 11.27
N ALA A 76 -12.49 1.70 11.01
CA ALA A 76 -13.68 1.00 11.48
C ALA A 76 -13.69 0.84 13.01
N GLN A 77 -12.54 0.55 13.62
CA GLN A 77 -12.39 0.39 15.06
C GLN A 77 -12.63 1.69 15.81
N GLU A 78 -12.13 2.83 15.30
CA GLU A 78 -12.42 4.17 15.84
C GLU A 78 -13.93 4.45 15.91
N LYS A 79 -14.70 3.92 14.95
CA LYS A 79 -16.17 4.02 14.91
C LYS A 79 -16.89 2.87 15.62
N GLY A 80 -16.17 1.86 16.13
CA GLY A 80 -16.76 0.66 16.73
C GLY A 80 -17.57 -0.21 15.74
N LEU A 81 -17.25 -0.16 14.45
CA LEU A 81 -17.91 -0.95 13.40
C LEU A 81 -17.33 -2.37 13.36
N LYS A 82 -18.20 -3.36 13.15
CA LYS A 82 -17.78 -4.75 12.93
C LYS A 82 -17.38 -4.96 11.47
N LEU A 83 -16.23 -5.56 11.22
CA LEU A 83 -15.79 -5.95 9.88
C LEU A 83 -15.82 -7.47 9.77
N ASN A 84 -16.58 -7.99 8.81
CA ASN A 84 -16.68 -9.41 8.54
C ASN A 84 -16.31 -9.73 7.09
N TYR A 85 -15.63 -10.85 6.89
CA TYR A 85 -15.36 -11.42 5.58
C TYR A 85 -15.85 -12.86 5.53
N ILE A 86 -16.55 -13.22 4.46
CA ILE A 86 -17.09 -14.56 4.21
C ILE A 86 -16.76 -14.96 2.77
N SER A 87 -15.95 -16.01 2.59
CA SER A 87 -15.85 -16.67 1.29
C SER A 87 -17.02 -17.64 1.15
N GLU A 88 -17.84 -17.52 0.10
CA GLU A 88 -18.97 -18.43 -0.14
C GLU A 88 -18.51 -19.77 -0.73
N ASP A 89 -17.32 -19.81 -1.33
CA ASP A 89 -16.69 -21.01 -1.87
C ASP A 89 -15.36 -21.28 -1.14
N GLU A 90 -14.97 -22.55 -0.97
CA GLU A 90 -13.62 -22.96 -0.55
C GLU A 90 -12.63 -22.82 -1.72
N PHE A 91 -12.45 -21.59 -2.20
CA PHE A 91 -11.56 -21.30 -3.31
C PHE A 91 -10.15 -20.98 -2.79
N SER A 92 -9.23 -21.93 -2.96
CA SER A 92 -7.82 -21.81 -2.52
C SER A 92 -6.83 -21.65 -3.69
N GLU A 93 -7.32 -21.57 -4.93
CA GLU A 93 -6.46 -21.42 -6.11
C GLU A 93 -5.94 -19.98 -6.28
N THR A 94 -4.87 -19.86 -7.04
CA THR A 94 -4.29 -18.56 -7.42
C THR A 94 -4.88 -18.10 -8.72
N ILE A 95 -5.24 -16.82 -8.77
CA ILE A 95 -5.80 -16.20 -9.95
C ILE A 95 -4.81 -15.22 -10.54
N GLU A 96 -4.81 -15.11 -11.86
CA GLU A 96 -4.11 -14.08 -12.61
C GLU A 96 -5.10 -12.97 -12.96
N ALA A 97 -4.90 -11.80 -12.36
CA ALA A 97 -5.61 -10.56 -12.67
C ALA A 97 -4.76 -9.38 -12.17
N ASP A 98 -5.25 -8.15 -12.33
CA ASP A 98 -4.56 -6.97 -11.80
C ASP A 98 -4.91 -6.75 -10.31
N GLN A 99 -4.08 -7.31 -9.43
CA GLN A 99 -4.25 -7.22 -7.98
C GLN A 99 -4.36 -5.76 -7.51
N SER A 100 -3.58 -4.86 -8.12
CA SER A 100 -3.54 -3.46 -7.71
C SER A 100 -4.89 -2.76 -7.94
N ARG A 101 -5.53 -3.04 -9.09
CA ARG A 101 -6.84 -2.47 -9.45
C ARG A 101 -7.97 -3.11 -8.67
N VAL A 102 -7.93 -4.43 -8.47
CA VAL A 102 -8.90 -5.13 -7.60
C VAL A 102 -8.85 -4.54 -6.19
N ARG A 103 -7.65 -4.38 -5.62
CA ARG A 103 -7.48 -3.74 -4.30
C ARG A 103 -7.95 -2.29 -4.28
N GLN A 104 -7.69 -1.52 -5.33
CA GLN A 104 -8.15 -0.12 -5.45
C GLN A 104 -9.69 -0.02 -5.41
N VAL A 105 -10.40 -0.89 -6.15
CA VAL A 105 -11.87 -0.96 -6.12
C VAL A 105 -12.35 -1.35 -4.71
N LEU A 106 -11.76 -2.39 -4.10
CA LEU A 106 -12.11 -2.84 -2.75
C LEU A 106 -11.94 -1.74 -1.70
N VAL A 107 -10.78 -1.10 -1.65
CA VAL A 107 -10.48 -0.04 -0.66
C VAL A 107 -11.42 1.14 -0.84
N ASN A 108 -11.76 1.51 -2.08
CA ASN A 108 -12.72 2.59 -2.33
C ASN A 108 -14.13 2.23 -1.81
N LEU A 109 -14.62 1.02 -2.10
CA LEU A 109 -15.93 0.57 -1.60
C LEU A 109 -15.96 0.46 -0.07
N LEU A 110 -14.91 -0.11 0.53
CA LEU A 110 -14.77 -0.26 1.98
C LEU A 110 -14.66 1.09 2.70
N SER A 111 -13.86 2.01 2.15
CA SER A 111 -13.74 3.37 2.70
C SER A 111 -15.08 4.11 2.65
N ASN A 112 -15.85 3.94 1.57
CA ASN A 112 -17.20 4.50 1.50
C ASN A 112 -18.13 3.85 2.53
N ALA A 113 -18.09 2.53 2.68
CA ALA A 113 -18.88 1.81 3.69
C ALA A 113 -18.58 2.31 5.13
N VAL A 114 -17.30 2.43 5.50
CA VAL A 114 -16.89 2.95 6.83
C VAL A 114 -17.30 4.41 6.99
N LYS A 115 -17.16 5.22 5.95
CA LYS A 115 -17.50 6.65 5.97
C LYS A 115 -18.99 6.87 6.22
N PHE A 116 -19.87 6.13 5.56
CA PHE A 116 -21.34 6.30 5.62
C PHE A 116 -22.05 5.42 6.66
N THR A 117 -21.30 4.62 7.41
CA THR A 117 -21.83 3.84 8.54
C THR A 117 -21.39 4.47 9.87
N GLU A 118 -22.35 4.85 10.71
CA GLU A 118 -22.07 5.35 12.06
C GLU A 118 -22.10 4.24 13.11
N ARG A 119 -22.99 3.24 12.95
CA ARG A 119 -23.14 2.09 13.86
C ARG A 119 -23.48 0.83 13.07
N GLY A 120 -23.09 -0.33 13.59
CA GLY A 120 -23.37 -1.64 12.99
C GLY A 120 -22.11 -2.29 12.42
N GLY A 121 -22.12 -2.63 11.14
CA GLY A 121 -20.99 -3.35 10.54
C GLY A 121 -20.99 -3.36 9.03
N ILE A 122 -19.86 -3.86 8.52
CA ILE A 122 -19.56 -4.02 7.10
C ILE A 122 -19.22 -5.48 6.87
N GLU A 123 -19.83 -6.07 5.86
CA GLU A 123 -19.64 -7.46 5.48
C GLU A 123 -19.15 -7.52 4.03
N VAL A 124 -18.03 -8.17 3.82
CA VAL A 124 -17.51 -8.50 2.48
C VAL A 124 -17.77 -9.97 2.22
N ARG A 125 -18.29 -10.29 1.03
CA ARG A 125 -18.29 -11.67 0.56
C ARG A 125 -17.71 -11.81 -0.82
N SER A 126 -17.06 -12.95 -1.05
CA SER A 126 -16.54 -13.35 -2.36
C SER A 126 -17.16 -14.67 -2.79
N GLN A 127 -17.45 -14.78 -4.08
CA GLN A 127 -17.87 -15.99 -4.75
C GLN A 127 -17.04 -16.14 -6.03
N VAL A 128 -16.64 -17.37 -6.36
CA VAL A 128 -15.87 -17.68 -7.57
C VAL A 128 -16.69 -18.62 -8.44
N ARG A 129 -16.93 -18.22 -9.70
CA ARG A 129 -17.57 -19.08 -10.69
C ARG A 129 -16.61 -19.43 -11.81
N GLU A 130 -16.43 -20.71 -12.07
CA GLU A 130 -15.69 -21.17 -13.24
C GLU A 130 -16.53 -20.98 -14.51
N LYS A 131 -15.94 -20.35 -15.53
CA LYS A 131 -16.59 -20.03 -16.82
C LYS A 131 -16.11 -20.90 -17.98
N GLY A 132 -15.21 -21.86 -17.72
CA GLY A 132 -14.49 -22.62 -18.75
C GLY A 132 -13.25 -21.89 -19.26
N ASP A 133 -12.44 -22.56 -20.09
CA ASP A 133 -11.23 -22.00 -20.72
C ASP A 133 -10.20 -21.38 -19.75
N ASN A 134 -10.01 -21.98 -18.55
CA ASN A 134 -9.15 -21.43 -17.50
C ASN A 134 -9.55 -20.00 -17.07
N ARG A 135 -10.84 -19.64 -17.16
CA ARG A 135 -11.36 -18.35 -16.70
C ARG A 135 -12.27 -18.51 -15.48
N TYR A 136 -12.10 -17.60 -14.54
CA TYR A 136 -12.92 -17.44 -13.36
C TYR A 136 -13.62 -16.08 -13.40
N GLU A 137 -14.93 -16.09 -13.19
CA GLU A 137 -15.69 -14.89 -12.87
C GLU A 137 -15.71 -14.75 -11.35
N ILE A 138 -14.99 -13.75 -10.84
CA ILE A 138 -14.96 -13.45 -9.42
C ILE A 138 -16.08 -12.45 -9.13
N TYR A 139 -16.91 -12.76 -8.16
CA TYR A 139 -17.99 -11.89 -7.68
C TYR A 139 -17.69 -11.47 -6.24
N ILE A 140 -17.73 -10.17 -5.99
CA ILE A 140 -17.53 -9.60 -4.65
C ILE A 140 -18.71 -8.69 -4.32
N LYS A 141 -19.24 -8.83 -3.10
CA LYS A 141 -20.22 -7.92 -2.53
C LYS A 141 -19.71 -7.31 -1.24
N VAL A 142 -19.89 -5.99 -1.09
CA VAL A 142 -19.56 -5.20 0.09
C VAL A 142 -20.87 -4.61 0.61
N ARG A 143 -21.31 -5.08 1.77
CA ARG A 143 -22.54 -4.64 2.42
C ARG A 143 -22.22 -3.77 3.63
N ASP A 144 -22.88 -2.64 3.75
CA ASP A 144 -22.86 -1.76 4.91
C ASP A 144 -24.24 -1.65 5.56
N SER A 145 -24.28 -1.36 6.85
CA SER A 145 -25.50 -1.06 7.61
C SER A 145 -25.71 0.45 7.80
N GLY A 146 -25.19 1.27 6.88
CA GLY A 146 -25.18 2.72 6.99
C GLY A 146 -26.51 3.39 6.64
N ILE A 147 -26.42 4.68 6.31
CA ILE A 147 -27.59 5.53 6.02
C ILE A 147 -28.39 5.12 4.78
N GLY A 148 -27.83 4.28 3.92
CA GLY A 148 -28.40 3.94 2.62
C GLY A 148 -28.37 5.11 1.63
N ILE A 149 -28.85 4.86 0.40
CA ILE A 149 -28.81 5.78 -0.73
C ILE A 149 -30.23 5.95 -1.27
N SER A 150 -30.64 7.19 -1.55
CA SER A 150 -31.94 7.47 -2.16
C SER A 150 -32.00 7.00 -3.61
N SER A 151 -33.18 6.69 -4.12
CA SER A 151 -33.35 6.25 -5.52
C SER A 151 -32.85 7.28 -6.54
N GLU A 152 -32.95 8.58 -6.22
CA GLU A 152 -32.46 9.67 -7.07
C GLU A 152 -30.92 9.72 -7.13
N ALA A 153 -30.25 9.47 -6.01
CA ALA A 153 -28.79 9.39 -5.96
C ALA A 153 -28.27 8.09 -6.60
N MET A 154 -29.02 7.00 -6.50
CA MET A 154 -28.66 5.70 -7.10
C MET A 154 -28.45 5.80 -8.62
N GLY A 155 -29.31 6.55 -9.33
CA GLY A 155 -29.19 6.75 -10.78
C GLY A 155 -27.95 7.51 -11.24
N ARG A 156 -27.30 8.26 -10.34
CA ARG A 156 -26.11 9.08 -10.63
C ARG A 156 -24.86 8.60 -9.91
N LEU A 157 -24.94 7.50 -9.15
CA LEU A 157 -23.92 7.03 -8.21
C LEU A 157 -22.53 6.79 -8.85
N PHE A 158 -22.51 6.33 -10.10
CA PHE A 158 -21.28 6.04 -10.85
C PHE A 158 -20.94 7.13 -11.88
N GLN A 159 -21.65 8.27 -11.88
CA GLN A 159 -21.31 9.39 -12.76
C GLN A 159 -20.15 10.19 -12.16
N PRO A 160 -19.18 10.64 -12.99
CA PRO A 160 -18.08 11.47 -12.52
C PRO A 160 -18.60 12.74 -11.84
N PHE A 161 -17.95 13.14 -10.75
CA PHE A 161 -18.28 14.35 -9.98
C PHE A 161 -19.69 14.38 -9.38
N SER A 162 -20.39 13.24 -9.34
CA SER A 162 -21.70 13.15 -8.70
C SER A 162 -21.55 12.98 -7.19
N GLN A 163 -22.25 13.81 -6.42
CA GLN A 163 -22.38 13.70 -4.98
C GLN A 163 -23.87 13.64 -4.61
N ALA A 164 -24.23 12.75 -3.68
CA ALA A 164 -25.62 12.48 -3.33
C ALA A 164 -26.36 13.69 -2.71
N ASP A 165 -25.67 14.61 -2.01
CA ASP A 165 -26.25 15.84 -1.45
C ASP A 165 -25.19 16.84 -0.94
N ALA A 166 -25.49 18.14 -1.02
CA ALA A 166 -24.63 19.23 -0.52
C ALA A 166 -24.52 19.27 1.03
N SER A 167 -25.45 18.64 1.75
CA SER A 167 -25.42 18.46 3.21
C SER A 167 -24.52 17.28 3.63
N THR A 168 -24.62 16.17 2.90
CA THR A 168 -23.81 14.95 3.08
C THR A 168 -22.35 15.17 2.67
N SER A 169 -22.12 15.99 1.63
CA SER A 169 -20.78 16.40 1.17
C SER A 169 -20.02 17.21 2.23
N ARG A 170 -20.72 18.11 2.96
CA ARG A 170 -20.13 18.89 4.06
C ARG A 170 -19.75 18.06 5.29
N LYS A 171 -20.48 16.98 5.58
CA LYS A 171 -20.21 16.13 6.76
C LYS A 171 -19.16 15.04 6.48
N TYR A 172 -19.11 14.51 5.25
CA TYR A 172 -18.30 13.32 4.97
C TYR A 172 -17.19 13.51 3.94
N GLY A 173 -17.20 14.55 3.09
CA GLY A 173 -16.12 14.92 2.16
C GLY A 173 -15.78 13.89 1.07
N GLY A 174 -15.47 14.30 -0.16
CA GLY A 174 -14.95 13.39 -1.20
C GLY A 174 -15.21 13.86 -2.62
N ASN A 175 -14.38 13.49 -3.58
CA ASN A 175 -14.33 14.17 -4.89
C ASN A 175 -15.42 13.73 -5.88
N GLY A 176 -16.25 12.74 -5.53
CA GLY A 176 -17.23 12.14 -6.45
C GLY A 176 -16.61 11.35 -7.60
N LEU A 177 -15.29 11.14 -7.60
CA LEU A 177 -14.57 10.41 -8.65
C LEU A 177 -14.37 8.93 -8.34
N GLY A 178 -14.26 8.55 -7.06
CA GLY A 178 -13.85 7.18 -6.67
C GLY A 178 -14.75 6.07 -7.24
N LEU A 179 -16.08 6.24 -7.22
CA LEU A 179 -17.00 5.24 -7.79
C LEU A 179 -16.98 5.22 -9.32
N ALA A 180 -16.80 6.37 -9.97
CA ALA A 180 -16.65 6.44 -11.43
C ALA A 180 -15.36 5.74 -11.89
N ILE A 181 -14.25 5.96 -11.19
CA ILE A 181 -12.98 5.26 -11.40
C ILE A 181 -13.16 3.76 -11.17
N SER A 182 -13.82 3.36 -10.07
CA SER A 182 -14.09 1.95 -9.78
C SER A 182 -14.89 1.27 -10.88
N LYS A 183 -15.90 1.95 -11.43
CA LYS A 183 -16.67 1.44 -12.57
C LYS A 183 -15.80 1.23 -13.80
N LYS A 184 -14.96 2.20 -14.14
CA LYS A 184 -14.06 2.08 -15.29
C LYS A 184 -13.01 0.98 -15.12
N LEU A 185 -12.42 0.84 -13.93
CA LEU A 185 -11.48 -0.24 -13.64
C LEU A 185 -12.16 -1.62 -13.76
N VAL A 186 -13.38 -1.75 -13.24
CA VAL A 186 -14.15 -2.99 -13.34
C VAL A 186 -14.51 -3.31 -14.79
N GLU A 187 -14.91 -2.31 -15.60
CA GLU A 187 -15.17 -2.47 -17.04
C GLU A 187 -13.91 -2.91 -17.80
N LEU A 188 -12.74 -2.34 -17.47
CA LEU A 188 -11.45 -2.76 -18.06
C LEU A 188 -11.12 -4.21 -17.72
N MET A 189 -11.44 -4.68 -16.51
CA MET A 189 -11.27 -6.07 -16.08
C MET A 189 -12.39 -7.01 -16.59
N GLU A 190 -13.08 -6.63 -17.66
CA GLU A 190 -14.20 -7.39 -18.28
C GLU A 190 -15.32 -7.73 -17.29
N GLY A 191 -15.53 -6.87 -16.30
CA GLY A 191 -16.48 -7.05 -15.22
C GLY A 191 -17.62 -6.03 -15.23
N ARG A 192 -18.45 -6.11 -14.19
CA ARG A 192 -19.57 -5.20 -13.94
C ARG A 192 -19.63 -4.80 -12.47
N ILE A 193 -19.90 -3.52 -12.19
CA ILE A 193 -20.19 -2.97 -10.86
C ILE A 193 -21.63 -2.43 -10.79
N TRP A 194 -22.30 -2.62 -9.66
CA TRP A 194 -23.63 -2.05 -9.37
C TRP A 194 -23.85 -1.91 -7.87
N ALA A 195 -24.94 -1.28 -7.47
CA ALA A 195 -25.31 -1.11 -6.07
C ALA A 195 -26.82 -1.29 -5.86
N GLU A 196 -27.16 -1.80 -4.68
CA GLU A 196 -28.52 -1.95 -4.17
C GLU A 196 -28.57 -1.28 -2.80
N SER A 197 -29.52 -0.38 -2.57
CA SER A 197 -29.58 0.35 -1.30
C SER A 197 -31.00 0.73 -0.96
N THR A 198 -31.27 0.84 0.35
CA THR A 198 -32.53 1.37 0.86
C THR A 198 -32.21 2.39 1.94
N PRO A 199 -32.74 3.62 1.88
CA PRO A 199 -32.54 4.63 2.91
C PRO A 199 -32.84 4.09 4.31
N GLY A 200 -31.90 4.28 5.24
CA GLY A 200 -31.96 3.83 6.63
C GLY A 200 -31.67 2.34 6.88
N LYS A 201 -31.45 1.53 5.83
CA LYS A 201 -31.16 0.08 5.96
C LYS A 201 -29.73 -0.30 5.52
N GLY A 202 -28.98 0.63 4.96
CA GLY A 202 -27.64 0.41 4.42
C GLY A 202 -27.61 0.16 2.92
N SER A 203 -26.41 -0.09 2.40
CA SER A 203 -26.17 -0.33 0.97
C SER A 203 -25.39 -1.62 0.75
N THR A 204 -25.58 -2.23 -0.42
CA THR A 204 -24.78 -3.35 -0.91
C THR A 204 -24.21 -2.98 -2.25
N PHE A 205 -22.89 -2.91 -2.33
CA PHE A 205 -22.15 -2.72 -3.57
C PHE A 205 -21.68 -4.06 -4.07
N HIS A 206 -21.79 -4.26 -5.37
CA HIS A 206 -21.46 -5.51 -6.03
C HIS A 206 -20.51 -5.21 -7.17
N PHE A 207 -19.46 -6.01 -7.32
CA PHE A 207 -18.67 -5.98 -8.53
C PHE A 207 -18.21 -7.38 -8.92
N THR A 208 -17.97 -7.53 -10.21
CA THR A 208 -17.39 -8.73 -10.81
C THR A 208 -16.13 -8.35 -11.54
N PHE A 209 -15.20 -9.29 -11.70
CA PHE A 209 -14.09 -9.14 -12.63
C PHE A 209 -13.69 -10.51 -13.16
N MET A 210 -13.10 -10.51 -14.36
CA MET A 210 -12.58 -11.73 -14.94
C MET A 210 -11.16 -11.97 -14.46
N ALA A 211 -10.89 -13.20 -14.05
CA ALA A 211 -9.57 -13.66 -13.69
C ALA A 211 -9.23 -14.96 -14.42
N TYR A 212 -7.95 -15.28 -14.51
CA TYR A 212 -7.46 -16.46 -15.21
C TYR A 212 -6.87 -17.43 -14.20
N LYS A 213 -6.95 -18.73 -14.48
CA LYS A 213 -6.30 -19.75 -13.66
C LYS A 213 -4.79 -19.57 -13.80
N SER A 214 -4.09 -19.36 -12.68
CA SER A 214 -2.63 -19.29 -12.74
C SER A 214 -2.04 -20.68 -12.94
N GLN A 215 -1.04 -20.76 -13.81
CA GLN A 215 -0.21 -21.96 -13.97
C GLN A 215 0.91 -22.03 -12.92
N LEU A 216 1.18 -20.91 -12.24
CA LEU A 216 2.12 -20.84 -11.13
C LEU A 216 1.35 -21.08 -9.82
N PRO A 217 1.88 -21.90 -8.90
CA PRO A 217 1.31 -21.99 -7.57
C PRO A 217 1.31 -20.59 -6.94
N ALA A 218 0.34 -20.31 -6.08
CA ALA A 218 0.33 -19.11 -5.26
C ALA A 218 1.75 -18.84 -4.79
N GLN A 219 2.26 -17.63 -4.95
CA GLN A 219 3.21 -17.16 -3.97
C GLN A 219 2.43 -17.16 -2.65
N ARG A 220 2.44 -18.31 -1.96
CA ARG A 220 2.08 -18.35 -0.56
C ARG A 220 2.97 -17.29 0.06
N PRO A 221 2.43 -16.29 0.80
CA PRO A 221 3.26 -15.69 1.82
C PRO A 221 3.84 -16.87 2.61
N PRO A 222 5.13 -16.82 3.01
CA PRO A 222 5.62 -17.80 3.96
C PRO A 222 4.57 -17.88 5.07
N THR A 223 4.02 -19.07 5.25
CA THR A 223 2.88 -19.34 6.14
C THR A 223 3.07 -18.49 7.39
N LEU A 224 2.15 -17.56 7.62
CA LEU A 224 1.94 -16.97 8.94
C LEU A 224 1.42 -18.11 9.83
N VAL A 225 2.31 -19.04 10.17
CA VAL A 225 2.35 -19.46 11.55
C VAL A 225 2.53 -18.12 12.28
N PRO A 226 1.62 -17.73 13.18
CA PRO A 226 2.04 -16.76 14.17
C PRO A 226 3.37 -17.30 14.68
N PRO A 227 4.47 -16.53 14.69
CA PRO A 227 5.46 -16.85 15.70
C PRO A 227 4.61 -16.99 16.95
N ALA A 228 4.64 -18.17 17.58
CA ALA A 228 4.16 -18.30 18.94
C ALA A 228 4.59 -17.01 19.63
N ILE A 229 3.68 -16.33 20.32
CA ILE A 229 4.02 -15.13 21.09
C ILE A 229 5.15 -15.58 22.01
N VAL A 230 6.38 -15.41 21.53
CA VAL A 230 7.58 -15.58 22.30
C VAL A 230 7.50 -14.31 23.11
N PRO A 231 7.23 -14.42 24.42
CA PRO A 231 7.15 -13.23 25.25
C PRO A 231 8.39 -12.41 24.93
N LEU A 232 8.19 -11.11 24.66
CA LEU A 232 9.23 -10.11 24.43
C LEU A 232 10.39 -10.43 25.38
N GLN A 233 11.36 -11.20 24.90
CA GLN A 233 12.61 -11.36 25.59
C GLN A 233 13.31 -10.07 25.25
N GLU A 234 13.30 -9.18 26.24
CA GLU A 234 14.30 -8.15 26.39
C GLU A 234 15.64 -8.79 26.04
N HIS A 235 16.12 -8.57 24.82
CA HIS A 235 17.48 -8.90 24.43
C HIS A 235 18.37 -7.86 25.10
N GLY A 236 18.45 -7.92 26.43
CA GLY A 236 19.61 -7.53 27.21
C GLY A 236 20.66 -8.62 27.04
N GLY A 237 21.21 -8.72 25.82
CA GLY A 237 22.23 -9.70 25.47
C GLY A 237 23.11 -9.10 24.39
N GLU A 238 24.36 -8.85 24.75
CA GLU A 238 25.46 -8.35 23.92
C GLU A 238 25.48 -9.03 22.54
N SER A 239 24.86 -8.42 21.54
CA SER A 239 25.08 -8.73 20.12
C SER A 239 25.93 -7.62 19.55
N ALA A 240 27.03 -7.99 18.88
CA ALA A 240 27.90 -7.09 18.13
C ALA A 240 27.07 -6.02 17.40
N GLU A 241 27.46 -4.74 17.55
CA GLU A 241 26.79 -3.59 16.94
C GLU A 241 26.61 -3.81 15.44
N ARG A 242 25.43 -4.28 15.02
CA ARG A 242 25.10 -4.45 13.61
C ARG A 242 25.05 -3.08 12.95
N SER A 243 25.89 -2.85 11.94
CA SER A 243 26.07 -1.53 11.33
C SER A 243 25.24 -1.40 10.05
N ILE A 244 24.27 -0.49 10.07
CA ILE A 244 23.41 -0.18 8.92
C ILE A 244 23.83 1.15 8.30
N LEU A 245 23.85 1.23 6.96
CA LEU A 245 23.98 2.47 6.21
C LEU A 245 22.69 2.73 5.42
N LEU A 246 22.07 3.89 5.61
CA LEU A 246 20.95 4.36 4.81
C LEU A 246 21.45 5.35 3.76
N VAL A 247 21.19 5.07 2.50
CA VAL A 247 21.55 5.94 1.36
C VAL A 247 20.28 6.44 0.71
N GLU A 248 20.01 7.73 0.88
CA GLU A 248 18.80 8.40 0.41
C GLU A 248 19.09 9.89 0.24
N ASP A 249 18.79 10.43 -0.94
CA ASP A 249 19.07 11.82 -1.32
C ASP A 249 18.08 12.81 -0.72
N ASN A 250 16.85 12.37 -0.48
CA ASN A 250 15.82 13.19 0.10
C ASN A 250 15.95 13.22 1.65
N PRO A 251 16.27 14.38 2.26
CA PRO A 251 16.46 14.47 3.71
C PRO A 251 15.23 14.07 4.53
N VAL A 252 14.03 14.18 3.95
CA VAL A 252 12.76 13.80 4.59
C VAL A 252 12.64 12.27 4.68
N ASN A 253 12.84 11.58 3.55
CA ASN A 253 12.83 10.12 3.49
C ASN A 253 13.95 9.53 4.35
N GLN A 254 15.13 10.15 4.30
CA GLN A 254 16.28 9.77 5.11
C GLN A 254 15.91 9.81 6.61
N LYS A 255 15.31 10.92 7.08
CA LYS A 255 14.89 11.05 8.48
C LYS A 255 13.80 10.05 8.86
N MET A 256 12.85 9.77 7.96
CA MET A 256 11.78 8.80 8.20
C MET A 256 12.31 7.38 8.38
N ALA A 257 13.15 6.90 7.46
CA ALA A 257 13.75 5.57 7.55
C ALA A 257 14.66 5.42 8.78
N LEU A 258 15.43 6.46 9.15
CA LEU A 258 16.21 6.46 10.39
C LEU A 258 15.34 6.34 11.65
N LEU A 259 14.18 7.00 11.69
CA LEU A 259 13.24 6.89 12.83
C LEU A 259 12.63 5.49 12.91
N MET A 260 12.29 4.88 11.78
CA MET A 260 11.77 3.51 11.73
C MET A 260 12.80 2.50 12.23
N LEU A 261 14.06 2.59 11.76
CA LEU A 261 15.16 1.77 12.24
C LEU A 261 15.39 1.94 13.74
N LYS A 262 15.36 3.17 14.24
CA LYS A 262 15.47 3.46 15.68
C LYS A 262 14.35 2.82 16.48
N LYS A 263 13.10 2.85 15.99
CA LYS A 263 11.94 2.21 16.63
C LYS A 263 12.08 0.69 16.68
N LEU A 264 12.75 0.09 15.69
CA LEU A 264 13.10 -1.32 15.64
C LEU A 264 14.35 -1.68 16.47
N GLY A 265 14.97 -0.72 17.15
CA GLY A 265 16.14 -0.94 17.99
C GLY A 265 17.49 -0.85 17.26
N TYR A 266 17.50 -0.48 15.97
CA TYR A 266 18.72 -0.37 15.17
C TYR A 266 19.26 1.08 15.13
N ARG A 267 20.57 1.21 14.91
CA ARG A 267 21.22 2.48 14.55
C ARG A 267 21.72 2.39 13.12
N ALA A 268 21.60 3.48 12.38
CA ALA A 268 22.08 3.57 11.01
C ALA A 268 22.82 4.89 10.78
N ASP A 269 23.92 4.82 10.04
CA ASP A 269 24.58 5.98 9.46
C ASP A 269 23.84 6.39 8.19
N LYS A 270 24.10 7.60 7.69
CA LYS A 270 23.37 8.17 6.56
C LYS A 270 24.33 8.68 5.48
N ALA A 271 23.92 8.52 4.23
CA ALA A 271 24.56 9.06 3.05
C ALA A 271 23.49 9.64 2.11
N ALA A 272 23.84 10.68 1.35
CA ALA A 272 22.92 11.39 0.46
C ALA A 272 22.98 10.93 -1.01
N ASN A 273 23.97 10.14 -1.41
CA ASN A 273 24.10 9.61 -2.76
C ASN A 273 25.06 8.40 -2.79
N GLY A 274 25.21 7.79 -3.97
CA GLY A 274 26.10 6.64 -4.17
C GLY A 274 27.58 6.93 -3.87
N ARG A 275 28.07 8.16 -4.09
CA ARG A 275 29.48 8.52 -3.82
C ARG A 275 29.76 8.58 -2.32
N GLU A 276 28.87 9.21 -1.56
CA GLU A 276 28.96 9.23 -0.09
C GLU A 276 28.86 7.82 0.50
N ALA A 277 28.04 6.94 -0.11
CA ALA A 277 27.96 5.55 0.31
C ALA A 277 29.28 4.79 0.10
N LEU A 278 29.94 4.99 -1.05
CA LEU A 278 31.27 4.41 -1.31
C LEU A 278 32.33 4.96 -0.34
N ALA A 279 32.33 6.27 -0.08
CA ALA A 279 33.25 6.88 0.88
C ALA A 279 33.03 6.35 2.30
N ALA A 280 31.77 6.15 2.71
CA ALA A 280 31.44 5.56 4.00
C ALA A 280 32.01 4.14 4.12
N LEU A 281 31.86 3.32 3.08
CA LEU A 281 32.41 1.94 3.03
C LEU A 281 33.94 1.85 3.05
N GLU A 282 34.65 2.89 2.61
CA GLU A 282 36.11 2.97 2.72
C GLU A 282 36.57 3.18 4.17
N THR A 283 35.73 3.82 4.99
CA THR A 283 36.06 4.17 6.39
C THR A 283 35.51 3.17 7.41
N LYS A 284 34.36 2.55 7.11
CA LYS A 284 33.63 1.68 8.03
C LYS A 284 32.98 0.52 7.29
N SER A 285 33.04 -0.67 7.86
CA SER A 285 32.32 -1.84 7.35
C SER A 285 30.86 -1.80 7.81
N TYR A 286 29.95 -2.04 6.88
CA TYR A 286 28.52 -2.14 7.11
C TYR A 286 28.07 -3.59 6.91
N ASP A 287 27.09 -4.02 7.70
CA ASP A 287 26.44 -5.32 7.52
C ASP A 287 25.29 -5.21 6.50
N LEU A 288 24.58 -4.08 6.53
CA LEU A 288 23.41 -3.80 5.69
C LEU A 288 23.45 -2.38 5.13
N ILE A 289 23.14 -2.25 3.85
CA ILE A 289 22.85 -0.97 3.18
C ILE A 289 21.41 -0.97 2.72
N LEU A 290 20.65 0.06 3.12
CA LEU A 290 19.37 0.42 2.52
C LEU A 290 19.65 1.48 1.45
N MET A 291 19.50 1.13 0.19
CA MET A 291 19.98 1.94 -0.95
C MET A 291 18.82 2.44 -1.80
N ASP A 292 18.60 3.75 -1.83
CA ASP A 292 17.70 4.34 -2.83
C ASP A 292 18.21 4.09 -4.25
N VAL A 293 17.31 3.66 -5.14
CA VAL A 293 17.64 3.37 -6.53
C VAL A 293 17.83 4.66 -7.31
N GLN A 294 17.02 5.69 -7.05
CA GLN A 294 17.00 6.92 -7.85
C GLN A 294 17.55 8.09 -7.05
N MET A 295 18.84 8.37 -7.22
CA MET A 295 19.54 9.48 -6.55
C MET A 295 20.32 10.33 -7.57
N PRO A 296 20.52 11.64 -7.34
CA PRO A 296 21.39 12.48 -8.14
C PRO A 296 22.87 12.08 -8.00
N GLU A 297 23.68 12.53 -8.96
CA GLU A 297 25.12 12.28 -9.10
C GLU A 297 25.50 10.82 -9.38
N MET A 298 25.26 9.90 -8.45
CA MET A 298 25.51 8.47 -8.60
C MET A 298 24.30 7.72 -8.06
N ASP A 299 23.61 7.00 -8.95
CA ASP A 299 22.40 6.27 -8.63
C ASP A 299 22.70 4.97 -7.85
N GLY A 300 21.66 4.37 -7.27
CA GLY A 300 21.81 3.18 -6.41
C GLY A 300 22.27 1.94 -7.17
N LEU A 301 21.97 1.82 -8.47
CA LEU A 301 22.39 0.69 -9.29
C LEU A 301 23.88 0.80 -9.65
N GLU A 302 24.33 1.98 -10.05
CA GLU A 302 25.74 2.29 -10.29
C GLU A 302 26.57 2.11 -9.00
N ALA A 303 26.10 2.66 -7.88
CA ALA A 303 26.74 2.49 -6.58
C ALA A 303 26.85 1.01 -6.20
N THR A 304 25.78 0.22 -6.39
CA THR A 304 25.80 -1.21 -6.07
C THR A 304 26.81 -1.98 -6.91
N ARG A 305 26.87 -1.74 -8.22
CA ARG A 305 27.87 -2.39 -9.10
C ARG A 305 29.29 -2.08 -8.65
N GLU A 306 29.56 -0.84 -8.26
CA GLU A 306 30.87 -0.44 -7.76
C GLU A 306 31.20 -1.06 -6.40
N ILE A 307 30.22 -1.17 -5.49
CA ILE A 307 30.39 -1.86 -4.21
C ILE A 307 30.73 -3.34 -4.43
N ARG A 308 30.03 -4.03 -5.34
CA ARG A 308 30.32 -5.44 -5.67
C ARG A 308 31.69 -5.61 -6.32
N ARG A 309 32.14 -4.63 -7.12
CA ARG A 309 33.47 -4.65 -7.73
C ARG A 309 34.60 -4.45 -6.72
N ARG A 310 34.43 -3.53 -5.75
CA ARG A 310 35.46 -3.19 -4.76
C ARG A 310 35.49 -4.12 -3.55
N TRP A 311 34.34 -4.68 -3.14
CA TRP A 311 34.22 -5.57 -1.98
C TRP A 311 33.51 -6.91 -2.31
N PRO A 312 34.05 -7.74 -3.22
CA PRO A 312 33.36 -8.94 -3.72
C PRO A 312 33.17 -10.06 -2.68
N SER A 313 34.05 -10.18 -1.67
CA SER A 313 34.05 -11.27 -0.69
C SER A 313 33.62 -10.86 0.73
N ARG A 314 33.43 -9.56 0.98
CA ARG A 314 33.05 -8.97 2.28
C ARG A 314 32.01 -7.85 2.15
N GLY A 315 31.32 -7.77 1.01
CA GLY A 315 30.37 -6.70 0.75
C GLY A 315 29.13 -6.80 1.68
N PRO A 316 28.57 -5.66 2.10
CA PRO A 316 27.33 -5.61 2.88
C PRO A 316 26.18 -6.27 2.10
N LYS A 317 25.14 -6.68 2.83
CA LYS A 317 23.83 -6.91 2.22
C LYS A 317 23.28 -5.58 1.71
N ILE A 318 22.74 -5.55 0.49
CA ILE A 318 22.19 -4.32 -0.11
C ILE A 318 20.72 -4.55 -0.41
N VAL A 319 19.85 -3.81 0.27
CA VAL A 319 18.40 -3.81 0.04
C VAL A 319 18.02 -2.53 -0.68
N ALA A 320 17.42 -2.67 -1.85
CA ALA A 320 16.97 -1.55 -2.68
C ALA A 320 15.78 -0.84 -2.02
N LEU A 321 15.75 0.49 -2.04
CA LEU A 321 14.55 1.28 -1.76
C LEU A 321 14.05 1.81 -3.10
N THR A 322 12.98 1.22 -3.63
CA THR A 322 12.47 1.55 -4.98
C THR A 322 11.06 2.13 -4.91
N ALA A 323 10.78 3.14 -5.74
CA ALA A 323 9.43 3.70 -5.89
C ALA A 323 8.47 2.78 -6.67
N HIS A 324 8.98 1.74 -7.36
CA HIS A 324 8.19 0.87 -8.23
C HIS A 324 8.40 -0.60 -7.88
N ALA A 325 7.31 -1.33 -7.63
CA ALA A 325 7.28 -2.77 -7.39
C ALA A 325 7.27 -3.62 -8.69
N ILE A 326 7.41 -2.98 -9.85
CA ILE A 326 7.30 -3.63 -11.16
C ILE A 326 8.46 -4.62 -11.35
N ALA A 327 8.16 -5.81 -11.88
CA ALA A 327 9.12 -6.90 -12.09
C ALA A 327 10.41 -6.48 -12.82
N GLY A 328 10.34 -5.49 -13.71
CA GLY A 328 11.50 -4.97 -14.45
C GLY A 328 12.49 -4.16 -13.61
N ASP A 329 12.04 -3.49 -12.54
CA ASP A 329 12.95 -2.73 -11.67
C ASP A 329 13.56 -3.61 -10.60
N LYS A 330 12.81 -4.60 -10.10
CA LYS A 330 13.36 -5.68 -9.26
C LYS A 330 14.48 -6.43 -10.00
N GLU A 331 14.25 -6.81 -11.25
CA GLU A 331 15.24 -7.51 -12.07
C GLU A 331 16.49 -6.65 -12.28
N LYS A 332 16.34 -5.34 -12.55
CA LYS A 332 17.49 -4.42 -12.63
C LYS A 332 18.27 -4.31 -11.32
N CYS A 333 17.59 -4.28 -10.17
CA CYS A 333 18.22 -4.26 -8.84
C CYS A 333 19.03 -5.54 -8.60
N LEU A 334 18.44 -6.70 -8.88
CA LEU A 334 19.10 -8.00 -8.73
C LEU A 334 20.29 -8.15 -9.70
N GLN A 335 20.13 -7.74 -10.97
CA GLN A 335 21.21 -7.75 -11.97
C GLN A 335 22.34 -6.78 -11.62
N ALA A 336 22.04 -5.66 -10.94
CA ALA A 336 23.07 -4.77 -10.42
C ALA A 336 23.83 -5.37 -9.23
N GLY A 337 23.28 -6.41 -8.58
CA GLY A 337 23.90 -7.14 -7.48
C GLY A 337 23.30 -6.84 -6.10
N MET A 338 22.09 -6.26 -6.03
CA MET A 338 21.35 -6.08 -4.77
C MET A 338 20.79 -7.41 -4.26
N ASP A 339 20.66 -7.56 -2.94
CA ASP A 339 20.21 -8.80 -2.28
C ASP A 339 18.69 -8.86 -2.07
N ASP A 340 18.04 -7.71 -1.89
CA ASP A 340 16.59 -7.62 -1.70
C ASP A 340 16.07 -6.23 -2.09
N TYR A 341 14.77 -5.99 -1.92
CA TYR A 341 14.13 -4.70 -2.20
C TYR A 341 12.99 -4.39 -1.24
N LEU A 342 12.72 -3.11 -1.06
CA LEU A 342 11.59 -2.54 -0.33
C LEU A 342 10.94 -1.47 -1.21
N CYS A 343 9.62 -1.49 -1.27
CA CYS A 343 8.85 -0.52 -2.02
C CYS A 343 8.63 0.75 -1.18
N LYS A 344 8.78 1.91 -1.80
CA LYS A 344 8.37 3.19 -1.22
C LYS A 344 6.87 3.41 -1.49
N PRO A 345 6.08 3.88 -0.51
CA PRO A 345 6.48 4.25 0.85
C PRO A 345 6.81 3.03 1.72
N ILE A 346 7.91 3.13 2.48
CA ILE A 346 8.42 2.02 3.31
C ILE A 346 7.46 1.77 4.47
N ASP A 347 6.97 0.54 4.61
CA ASP A 347 6.21 0.08 5.77
C ASP A 347 7.12 -0.42 6.90
N LEU A 348 6.71 -0.25 8.15
CA LEU A 348 7.53 -0.62 9.32
C LEU A 348 7.69 -2.13 9.47
N ASP A 349 6.66 -2.92 9.12
CA ASP A 349 6.72 -4.38 9.20
C ASP A 349 7.52 -4.95 8.03
N ASP A 350 7.41 -4.38 6.83
CA ASP A 350 8.25 -4.73 5.68
C ASP A 350 9.73 -4.43 5.96
N LEU A 351 10.02 -3.25 6.53
CA LEU A 351 11.39 -2.88 6.94
C LEU A 351 11.92 -3.84 8.02
N ARG A 352 11.10 -4.22 9.00
CA ARG A 352 11.48 -5.19 10.03
C ARG A 352 11.85 -6.52 9.39
N ALA A 353 11.00 -7.05 8.52
CA ALA A 353 11.22 -8.32 7.84
C ALA A 353 12.50 -8.30 6.98
N ALA A 354 12.73 -7.22 6.22
CA ALA A 354 13.93 -7.08 5.39
C ALA A 354 15.22 -6.99 6.22
N VAL A 355 15.20 -6.23 7.32
CA VAL A 355 16.36 -6.08 8.21
C VAL A 355 16.66 -7.39 8.95
N GLU A 356 15.63 -8.07 9.48
CA GLU A 356 15.79 -9.37 10.12
C GLU A 356 16.35 -10.41 9.13
N LYS A 357 15.77 -10.49 7.93
CA LYS A 357 16.24 -11.39 6.87
C LYS A 357 17.69 -11.11 6.46
N ALA A 358 18.10 -9.85 6.38
CA ALA A 358 19.47 -9.47 6.05
C ALA A 358 20.50 -9.89 7.12
N PHE A 359 20.06 -10.06 8.38
CA PHE A 359 20.92 -10.43 9.50
C PHE A 359 20.88 -11.92 9.88
N VAL A 360 20.01 -12.71 9.25
CA VAL A 360 20.04 -14.18 9.36
C VAL A 360 21.16 -14.72 8.47
N LYS A 361 22.09 -15.48 9.07
CA LYS A 361 23.24 -16.08 8.40
C LYS A 361 22.87 -17.23 7.48
#